data_AF-C3XU76-F1
#
_entry.id   AF-C3XU76-F1
#
_cell.length_a   1.000
_cell.length_b   1.000
_cell.length_c   1.000
_cell.angle_alpha   90.00
_cell.angle_beta   90.00
_cell.angle_gamma   90.00
#
_symmetry.space_group_name_H-M   'P 1'
#
loop_
_entity.id
_entity.type
_entity.pdbx_description
1 polymer ?
#
loop_
_entity_poly.entity_id
_entity_poly.type
_entity_poly.pdbx_seq_one_letter_code
_entity_poly.pdbx_strand_id
1 'polypeptide(L)'
;SVQSAVVSLFQHKKLPPNELDLLNEKIRMLMKTEVGPFILDYFQNQLLKKGMVILREKIKREKGQQLLECLSDIWDYFFCEVLPMLQAIFCPVQATGFSVREMSLVGFRDTILLKIAFSDALDTPDVVISPSITQMLLVLQSVHDNNPEYLQLESLVARIVSPYLGLRGLY
;
A
#
# COMPACT_ATOMS: atom_id res chain seq x y z
N SER A 1 17.09 -14.33 1.41
CA SER A 1 16.22 -14.74 0.27
C SER A 1 15.31 -13.57 -0.10
N VAL A 2 14.69 -13.54 -1.28
CA VAL A 2 13.78 -12.45 -1.69
C VAL A 2 12.67 -12.24 -0.66
N GLN A 3 12.04 -13.32 -0.20
CA GLN A 3 11.00 -13.25 0.83
C GLN A 3 11.49 -12.59 2.12
N SER A 4 12.67 -12.96 2.62
CA SER A 4 13.20 -12.39 3.86
C SER A 4 13.53 -10.90 3.72
N ALA A 5 14.04 -10.49 2.56
CA ALA A 5 14.33 -9.09 2.26
C ALA A 5 13.03 -8.26 2.26
N VAL A 6 12.01 -8.75 1.55
CA VAL A 6 10.69 -8.09 1.52
C VAL A 6 10.05 -8.02 2.89
N VAL A 7 10.05 -9.12 3.67
CA VAL A 7 9.52 -9.09 5.04
C VAL A 7 10.27 -8.11 5.94
N SER A 8 11.60 -8.03 5.82
CA SER A 8 12.43 -7.12 6.60
C SER A 8 12.11 -5.66 6.27
N LEU A 9 11.87 -5.35 4.99
CA LEU A 9 11.41 -4.04 4.54
C LEU A 9 10.09 -3.65 5.22
N PHE A 10 9.08 -4.51 5.25
CA PHE A 10 7.83 -4.20 5.98
C PHE A 10 8.02 -4.05 7.50
N GLN A 11 9.11 -4.58 8.05
CA GLN A 11 9.48 -4.46 9.47
C GLN A 11 10.33 -3.22 9.80
N HIS A 12 10.51 -2.27 8.89
CA HIS A 12 11.39 -1.10 9.09
C HIS A 12 12.88 -1.45 9.26
N LYS A 13 13.30 -2.59 8.68
CA LYS A 13 14.71 -2.95 8.62
C LYS A 13 15.27 -2.52 7.27
N LYS A 14 16.42 -1.84 7.31
CA LYS A 14 17.15 -1.46 6.11
C LYS A 14 17.74 -2.70 5.45
N LEU A 15 17.74 -2.71 4.12
CA LEU A 15 18.50 -3.68 3.37
C LEU A 15 20.00 -3.38 3.55
N PRO A 16 20.82 -4.40 3.85
CA PRO A 16 22.27 -4.33 3.73
C PRO A 16 22.73 -3.72 2.39
N PRO A 17 23.90 -3.04 2.38
CA PRO A 17 24.50 -2.55 1.14
C PRO A 17 24.74 -3.70 0.17
N ASN A 18 24.58 -3.44 -1.12
CA ASN A 18 24.73 -4.39 -2.24
C ASN A 18 23.74 -5.58 -2.24
N GLU A 19 22.76 -5.64 -1.33
CA GLU A 19 21.75 -6.71 -1.37
C GLU A 19 20.77 -6.52 -2.53
N LEU A 20 20.48 -5.28 -2.92
CA LEU A 20 19.53 -4.98 -4.00
C LEU A 20 19.97 -5.58 -5.34
N ASP A 21 21.25 -5.45 -5.71
CA ASP A 21 21.78 -6.02 -6.95
C ASP A 21 21.69 -7.55 -6.97
N LEU A 22 21.97 -8.18 -5.83
CA LEU A 22 21.85 -9.62 -5.66
C LEU A 22 20.38 -10.07 -5.76
N LEU A 23 19.44 -9.31 -5.21
CA LEU A 23 18.01 -9.60 -5.32
C LEU A 23 17.53 -9.46 -6.77
N ASN A 24 17.95 -8.40 -7.47
CA ASN A 24 17.63 -8.18 -8.88
C ASN A 24 18.16 -9.31 -9.76
N GLU A 25 19.40 -9.76 -9.55
CA GLU A 25 19.94 -10.88 -10.32
C GLU A 25 19.18 -12.18 -10.05
N LYS A 26 18.80 -12.43 -8.79
CA LYS A 26 17.96 -13.60 -8.44
C LYS A 26 16.61 -13.57 -9.16
N ILE A 27 15.94 -12.42 -9.18
CA ILE A 27 14.67 -12.25 -9.90
C ILE A 27 14.88 -12.45 -11.41
N ARG A 28 15.91 -11.84 -11.99
CA ARG A 28 16.26 -12.00 -13.41
C ARG A 28 16.52 -13.46 -13.79
N MET A 29 17.20 -14.21 -12.92
CA MET A 29 17.44 -15.64 -13.13
C MET A 29 16.16 -16.45 -13.01
N LEU A 30 15.29 -16.16 -12.02
CA LEU A 30 14.00 -16.82 -11.88
C LEU A 30 13.10 -16.61 -13.10
N MET A 31 13.11 -15.41 -13.70
CA MET A 31 12.35 -15.12 -14.92
C MET A 31 12.74 -16.00 -16.12
N LYS A 32 13.99 -16.49 -16.17
CA LYS A 32 14.48 -17.37 -17.24
C LYS A 32 14.08 -18.83 -17.03
N THR A 33 13.46 -19.17 -15.90
CA THR A 33 13.01 -20.53 -15.59
C THR A 33 11.51 -20.69 -15.85
N GLU A 34 11.03 -21.93 -15.80
CA GLU A 34 9.60 -22.27 -15.91
C GLU A 34 8.74 -21.61 -14.80
N VAL A 35 9.37 -21.17 -13.70
CA VAL A 35 8.69 -20.51 -12.58
C VAL A 35 8.46 -19.01 -12.84
N GLY A 36 9.12 -18.43 -13.85
CA GLY A 36 9.04 -17.00 -14.20
C GLY A 36 7.62 -16.43 -14.27
N PRO A 37 6.66 -17.08 -14.95
CA PRO A 37 5.27 -16.62 -15.02
C PRO A 37 4.55 -16.51 -13.67
N PHE A 38 4.99 -17.24 -12.64
CA PHE A 38 4.35 -17.26 -11.32
C PHE A 38 4.93 -16.22 -10.33
N ILE A 39 5.98 -15.47 -10.72
CA ILE A 39 6.65 -14.54 -9.81
C ILE A 39 5.69 -13.47 -9.29
N LEU A 40 4.76 -12.99 -10.11
CA LEU A 40 3.79 -11.98 -9.70
C LEU A 40 2.74 -12.53 -8.76
N ASP A 41 2.21 -13.72 -9.04
CA ASP A 41 1.29 -14.39 -8.14
C ASP A 41 1.94 -14.60 -6.78
N TYR A 42 3.20 -15.05 -6.77
CA TYR A 42 3.99 -15.18 -5.56
C TYR A 42 4.20 -13.82 -4.86
N PHE A 43 4.55 -12.77 -5.61
CA PHE A 43 4.68 -11.42 -5.07
C PHE A 43 3.39 -10.94 -4.42
N GLN A 44 2.26 -11.00 -5.11
CA GLN A 44 0.98 -10.50 -4.63
C GLN A 44 0.43 -11.35 -3.48
N ASN A 45 0.34 -12.67 -3.67
CA ASN A 45 -0.40 -13.56 -2.77
C ASN A 45 0.43 -14.04 -1.57
N GLN A 46 1.76 -13.97 -1.64
CA GLN A 46 2.64 -14.38 -0.54
C GLN A 46 3.37 -13.19 0.07
N LEU A 47 4.14 -12.45 -0.73
CA LEU A 47 5.05 -11.44 -0.19
C LEU A 47 4.32 -10.18 0.25
N LEU A 48 3.53 -9.60 -0.65
CA LEU A 48 2.77 -8.38 -0.42
C LEU A 48 1.69 -8.61 0.63
N LYS A 49 0.91 -9.69 0.52
CA LYS A 49 -0.10 -10.07 1.53
C LYS A 49 0.49 -10.14 2.94
N LYS A 50 1.65 -10.80 3.11
CA LYS A 50 2.34 -10.88 4.40
C LYS A 50 2.83 -9.51 4.88
N GLY A 51 3.39 -8.70 3.98
CA GLY A 51 3.85 -7.34 4.27
C GLY A 51 2.73 -6.42 4.75
N MET A 52 1.59 -6.44 4.06
CA MET A 52 0.42 -5.64 4.41
C MET A 52 -0.16 -6.02 5.77
N VAL A 53 -0.18 -7.32 6.12
CA VAL A 53 -0.57 -7.76 7.46
C VAL A 53 0.37 -7.18 8.53
N ILE A 54 1.69 -7.17 8.30
CA ILE A 54 2.65 -6.59 9.25
C ILE A 54 2.34 -5.11 9.51
N LEU A 55 2.04 -4.32 8.47
CA LEU A 55 1.67 -2.91 8.64
C LEU A 55 0.32 -2.76 9.35
N ARG A 56 -0.69 -3.52 8.95
CA ARG A 56 -2.02 -3.48 9.58
C ARG A 56 -1.97 -3.78 11.07
N GLU A 57 -1.13 -4.73 11.47
CA GLU A 57 -0.95 -5.09 12.88
C GLU A 57 -0.44 -3.93 13.74
N LYS A 58 0.24 -2.93 13.15
CA LYS A 58 0.69 -1.72 13.85
C LYS A 58 -0.44 -0.74 14.17
N ILE A 59 -1.48 -0.67 13.34
CA ILE A 59 -2.58 0.30 13.48
C ILE A 59 -3.87 -0.27 14.07
N LYS A 60 -4.04 -1.60 14.08
CA LYS A 60 -5.32 -2.26 14.40
C LYS A 60 -5.96 -1.91 15.76
N ARG A 61 -5.20 -1.35 16.70
CA ARG A 61 -5.69 -0.98 18.05
C ARG A 61 -5.98 0.51 18.19
N GLU A 62 -5.50 1.33 17.26
CA GLU A 62 -5.65 2.77 17.29
C GLU A 62 -7.09 3.18 16.94
N LYS A 63 -7.53 4.34 17.45
CA LYS A 63 -8.87 4.90 17.20
C LYS A 63 -8.82 6.43 17.14
N GLY A 64 -9.86 7.04 16.55
CA GLY A 64 -10.00 8.51 16.49
C GLY A 64 -8.77 9.19 15.88
N GLN A 65 -8.34 10.30 16.48
CA GLN A 65 -7.17 11.05 16.02
C GLN A 65 -5.87 10.23 15.97
N GLN A 66 -5.64 9.34 16.96
CA GLN A 66 -4.44 8.49 16.99
C GLN A 66 -4.40 7.48 15.82
N LEU A 67 -5.57 6.98 15.39
CA LEU A 67 -5.66 6.14 14.20
C LEU A 67 -5.21 6.91 12.95
N LEU A 68 -5.62 8.17 12.82
CA LEU A 68 -5.28 9.00 11.67
C LEU A 68 -3.78 9.34 11.66
N GLU A 69 -3.21 9.71 12.81
CA GLU A 69 -1.78 9.95 12.96
C GLU A 69 -0.96 8.70 12.63
N CYS A 70 -1.32 7.54 13.20
CA CYS A 70 -0.65 6.28 12.91
C CYS A 70 -0.79 5.86 11.44
N LEU A 71 -1.95 6.11 10.82
CA LEU A 71 -2.17 5.83 9.40
C LEU A 71 -1.28 6.72 8.53
N SER A 72 -1.13 7.99 8.89
CA SER A 72 -0.23 8.93 8.23
C SER A 72 1.21 8.40 8.24
N ASP A 73 1.71 7.98 9.40
CA ASP A 73 3.07 7.45 9.55
C ASP A 73 3.28 6.15 8.75
N ILE A 74 2.30 5.24 8.81
CA ILE A 74 2.35 3.97 8.06
C ILE A 74 2.32 4.23 6.56
N TRP A 75 1.49 5.17 6.11
CA TRP A 75 1.41 5.55 4.71
C TRP A 75 2.72 6.18 4.23
N ASP A 76 3.28 7.14 4.97
CA ASP A 76 4.52 7.81 4.58
C ASP A 76 5.67 6.82 4.48
N TYR A 77 5.80 5.90 5.45
CA TYR A 77 6.77 4.82 5.39
C TYR A 77 6.53 3.89 4.18
N PHE A 78 5.28 3.47 3.98
CA PHE A 78 4.95 2.58 2.87
C PHE A 78 5.23 3.23 1.51
N PHE A 79 4.78 4.47 1.31
CA PHE A 79 4.86 5.16 0.03
C PHE A 79 6.27 5.66 -0.30
N CYS A 80 7.02 6.13 0.70
CA CYS A 80 8.36 6.69 0.48
C CYS A 80 9.48 5.63 0.56
N GLU A 81 9.33 4.58 1.35
CA GLU A 81 10.40 3.59 1.56
C GLU A 81 10.05 2.21 1.00
N VAL A 82 8.90 1.65 1.37
CA VAL A 82 8.56 0.26 1.00
C VAL A 82 8.28 0.15 -0.49
N LEU A 83 7.38 0.97 -1.01
CA LEU A 83 6.91 0.91 -2.38
C LEU A 83 8.06 1.09 -3.39
N PRO A 84 8.92 2.13 -3.29
CA PRO A 84 10.07 2.27 -4.19
C PRO A 84 11.04 1.09 -4.09
N MET A 85 11.24 0.52 -2.90
CA MET A 85 12.13 -0.62 -2.72
C MET A 85 11.56 -1.91 -3.30
N LEU A 86 10.24 -2.15 -3.19
CA LEU A 86 9.58 -3.25 -3.89
C LEU A 86 9.71 -3.08 -5.40
N GLN A 87 9.50 -1.87 -5.92
CA GLN A 87 9.71 -1.59 -7.34
C GLN A 87 11.16 -1.84 -7.74
N ALA A 88 12.13 -1.48 -6.90
CA ALA A 88 13.54 -1.71 -7.16
C ALA A 88 13.90 -3.21 -7.18
N ILE A 89 13.42 -4.00 -6.22
CA ILE A 89 13.67 -5.45 -6.13
C ILE A 89 13.06 -6.22 -7.31
N PHE A 90 11.86 -5.80 -7.74
CA PHE A 90 11.11 -6.46 -8.82
C PHE A 90 11.25 -5.72 -10.16
N CYS A 91 12.23 -4.83 -10.28
CA CYS A 91 12.50 -4.08 -11.51
C CYS A 91 12.63 -5.00 -12.75
N PRO A 92 13.30 -6.17 -12.70
CA PRO A 92 13.40 -7.05 -13.87
C PRO A 92 12.04 -7.52 -14.42
N VAL A 93 11.02 -7.67 -13.55
CA VAL A 93 9.68 -8.13 -13.92
C VAL A 93 8.82 -6.98 -14.45
N GLN A 94 9.12 -5.72 -14.12
CA GLN A 94 8.32 -4.58 -14.60
C GLN A 94 8.49 -4.31 -16.11
N ALA A 95 9.57 -4.79 -16.73
CA ALA A 95 9.83 -4.63 -18.16
C ALA A 95 8.80 -5.32 -19.07
N THR A 96 7.97 -6.21 -18.52
CA THR A 96 6.94 -6.96 -19.27
C THR A 96 5.53 -6.35 -19.12
N GLY A 97 5.43 -5.09 -18.67
CA GLY A 97 4.14 -4.38 -18.54
C GLY A 97 3.40 -4.64 -17.22
N PHE A 98 4.07 -5.23 -16.23
CA PHE A 98 3.49 -5.50 -14.91
C PHE A 98 3.74 -4.35 -13.93
N SER A 99 2.75 -4.05 -13.10
CA SER A 99 2.78 -2.92 -12.18
C SER A 99 2.84 -3.38 -10.71
N VAL A 100 4.07 -3.69 -10.24
CA VAL A 100 4.38 -3.88 -8.81
C VAL A 100 3.80 -2.74 -7.96
N ARG A 101 3.81 -1.52 -8.52
CA ARG A 101 3.23 -0.33 -7.91
C ARG A 101 1.73 -0.45 -7.69
N GLU A 102 0.96 -0.74 -8.74
CA GLU A 102 -0.50 -0.80 -8.65
C GLU A 102 -0.92 -1.94 -7.72
N MET A 103 -0.32 -3.13 -7.85
CA MET A 103 -0.57 -4.25 -6.94
C MET A 103 -0.32 -3.86 -5.48
N SER A 104 0.77 -3.13 -5.21
CA SER A 104 1.11 -2.70 -3.85
C SER A 104 0.12 -1.66 -3.31
N LEU A 105 -0.31 -0.70 -4.14
CA LEU A 105 -1.29 0.31 -3.77
C LEU A 105 -2.67 -0.31 -3.51
N VAL A 106 -3.13 -1.23 -4.37
CA VAL A 106 -4.35 -2.03 -4.12
C VAL A 106 -4.23 -2.83 -2.83
N GLY A 107 -3.08 -3.48 -2.60
CA GLY A 107 -2.82 -4.22 -1.37
C GLY A 107 -2.94 -3.35 -0.11
N PHE A 108 -2.44 -2.12 -0.15
CA PHE A 108 -2.56 -1.16 0.95
C PHE A 108 -4.03 -0.77 1.17
N ARG A 109 -4.73 -0.38 0.10
CA ARG A 109 -6.15 0.00 0.12
C ARG A 109 -6.99 -1.10 0.75
N ASP A 110 -6.90 -2.32 0.23
CA ASP A 110 -7.80 -3.43 0.58
C ASP A 110 -7.46 -4.06 1.92
N THR A 111 -6.18 -4.05 2.31
CA THR A 111 -5.76 -4.72 3.55
C THR A 111 -5.78 -3.77 4.74
N ILE A 112 -5.48 -2.48 4.53
CA ILE A 112 -5.31 -1.50 5.60
C ILE A 112 -6.47 -0.51 5.59
N LEU A 113 -6.55 0.37 4.58
CA LEU A 113 -7.50 1.49 4.58
C LEU A 113 -8.96 1.03 4.71
N LEU A 114 -9.37 0.04 3.92
CA LEU A 114 -10.75 -0.46 3.92
C LEU A 114 -11.07 -1.41 5.11
N LYS A 115 -10.08 -1.75 5.94
CA LYS A 115 -10.25 -2.66 7.09
C LYS A 115 -10.09 -1.98 8.44
N ILE A 116 -9.73 -0.69 8.46
CA ILE A 116 -9.72 0.14 9.67
C ILE A 116 -11.02 0.95 9.79
N ALA A 117 -11.35 1.36 10.99
CA ALA A 117 -12.50 2.23 11.28
C ALA A 117 -12.20 3.70 10.90
N PHE A 118 -11.82 3.94 9.64
CA PHE A 118 -11.41 5.26 9.17
C PHE A 118 -12.57 6.26 9.21
N SER A 119 -13.77 5.88 8.73
CA SER A 119 -14.96 6.74 8.80
C SER A 119 -15.28 7.15 10.25
N ASP A 120 -15.28 6.20 11.18
CA ASP A 120 -15.52 6.46 12.61
C ASP A 120 -14.45 7.40 13.20
N ALA A 121 -13.20 7.26 12.75
CA ALA A 121 -12.13 8.15 13.17
C ALA A 121 -12.35 9.58 12.67
N LEU A 122 -12.91 9.77 11.47
CA LEU A 122 -13.26 11.08 10.92
C LEU A 122 -14.47 11.73 11.63
N ASP A 123 -15.34 10.95 12.26
CA ASP A 123 -16.51 11.44 13.00
C ASP A 123 -16.16 11.93 14.41
N THR A 124 -14.90 11.76 14.84
CA THR A 124 -14.43 12.27 16.12
C THR A 124 -14.39 13.80 16.08
N PRO A 125 -14.83 14.51 17.14
CA PRO A 125 -14.76 15.98 17.18
C PRO A 125 -13.31 16.48 17.09
N ASP A 126 -13.13 17.64 16.46
CA ASP A 126 -11.85 18.34 16.31
C ASP A 126 -10.74 17.52 15.63
N VAL A 127 -11.12 16.58 14.75
CA VAL A 127 -10.19 15.78 13.95
C VAL A 127 -9.34 16.65 13.04
N VAL A 128 -8.04 16.35 13.03
CA VAL A 128 -7.05 16.99 12.16
C VAL A 128 -6.58 15.98 11.12
N ILE A 129 -6.79 16.32 9.85
CA ILE A 129 -6.35 15.50 8.71
C ILE A 129 -4.98 15.98 8.25
N SER A 130 -4.01 15.07 8.26
CA SER A 130 -2.66 15.38 7.76
C SER A 130 -2.65 15.47 6.23
N PRO A 131 -1.73 16.26 5.63
CA PRO A 131 -1.54 16.28 4.19
C PRO A 131 -1.23 14.89 3.60
N SER A 132 -0.54 14.04 4.36
CA SER A 132 -0.23 12.66 3.95
C SER A 132 -1.50 11.81 3.79
N ILE A 133 -2.52 11.96 4.66
CA ILE A 133 -3.81 11.27 4.49
C ILE A 133 -4.52 11.73 3.22
N THR A 134 -4.56 13.03 2.96
CA THR A 134 -5.17 13.57 1.73
C THR A 134 -4.44 13.06 0.50
N GLN A 135 -3.11 13.07 0.51
CA GLN A 135 -2.28 12.54 -0.57
C GLN A 135 -2.49 11.04 -0.76
N MET A 136 -2.59 10.27 0.33
CA MET A 136 -2.88 8.84 0.29
C MET A 136 -4.18 8.56 -0.45
N LEU A 137 -5.27 9.22 -0.07
CA LEU A 137 -6.59 9.00 -0.69
C LEU A 137 -6.57 9.32 -2.19
N LEU A 138 -5.92 10.42 -2.58
CA LEU A 138 -5.76 10.81 -3.99
C LEU A 138 -4.95 9.78 -4.78
N VAL A 139 -3.87 9.26 -4.20
CA VAL A 139 -3.05 8.23 -4.85
C VAL A 139 -3.81 6.92 -4.97
N LEU A 140 -4.49 6.48 -3.91
CA LEU A 140 -5.23 5.22 -3.93
C LEU A 140 -6.43 5.28 -4.88
N GLN A 141 -7.05 6.45 -5.07
CA GLN A 141 -8.13 6.64 -6.04
C GLN A 141 -7.65 6.45 -7.49
N SER A 142 -6.37 6.73 -7.79
CA SER A 142 -5.84 6.55 -9.14
C SER A 142 -5.71 5.09 -9.57
N VAL A 143 -5.84 4.14 -8.64
CA VAL A 143 -5.70 2.71 -8.92
C VAL A 143 -7.07 2.05 -8.90
N HIS A 144 -7.53 1.70 -10.10
CA HIS A 144 -8.84 1.08 -10.31
C HIS A 144 -8.72 -0.43 -10.45
N ASP A 145 -9.66 -1.14 -9.84
CA ASP A 145 -9.91 -2.55 -10.05
C ASP A 145 -11.42 -2.82 -9.96
N ASN A 146 -11.87 -4.02 -10.33
CA ASN A 146 -13.28 -4.41 -10.26
C ASN A 146 -13.77 -4.66 -8.82
N ASN A 147 -13.11 -4.08 -7.81
CA ASN A 147 -13.46 -4.29 -6.41
C ASN A 147 -14.72 -3.48 -6.06
N PRO A 148 -15.81 -4.13 -5.61
CA PRO A 148 -17.04 -3.42 -5.21
C PRO A 148 -16.83 -2.50 -4.00
N GLU A 149 -15.79 -2.75 -3.18
CA GLU A 149 -15.42 -1.88 -2.06
C GLU A 149 -14.80 -0.54 -2.53
N TYR A 150 -14.56 -0.36 -3.84
CA TYR A 150 -14.05 0.90 -4.40
C TYR A 150 -14.99 2.10 -4.14
N LEU A 151 -16.30 1.87 -4.07
CA LEU A 151 -17.28 2.93 -3.71
C LEU A 151 -17.04 3.50 -2.30
N GLN A 152 -16.52 2.69 -1.37
CA GLN A 152 -16.13 3.16 -0.05
C GLN A 152 -14.93 4.10 -0.14
N LEU A 153 -13.97 3.85 -1.02
CA LEU A 153 -12.85 4.77 -1.22
C LEU A 153 -13.32 6.11 -1.80
N GLU A 154 -14.23 6.09 -2.78
CA GLU A 154 -14.77 7.32 -3.37
C GLU A 154 -15.49 8.20 -2.34
N SER A 155 -16.27 7.61 -1.43
CA SER A 155 -16.94 8.39 -0.37
C SER A 155 -15.94 9.02 0.60
N LEU A 156 -14.86 8.31 0.96
CA LEU A 156 -13.79 8.84 1.80
C LEU A 156 -13.05 9.99 1.10
N VAL A 157 -12.73 9.83 -0.18
CA VAL A 157 -12.10 10.89 -0.99
C VAL A 157 -13.02 12.11 -1.05
N ALA A 158 -14.31 11.94 -1.35
CA ALA A 158 -15.26 13.04 -1.42
C ALA A 158 -15.30 13.82 -0.10
N ARG A 159 -15.33 13.12 1.03
CA ARG A 159 -15.37 13.72 2.36
C ARG A 159 -14.10 14.54 2.71
N ILE A 160 -12.92 14.06 2.31
CA ILE A 160 -11.64 14.69 2.69
C ILE A 160 -11.14 15.71 1.67
N VAL A 161 -11.16 15.36 0.38
CA VAL A 161 -10.57 16.16 -0.70
C VAL A 161 -11.55 17.22 -1.18
N SER A 162 -12.86 16.99 -1.04
CA SER A 162 -13.87 17.86 -1.61
C SER A 162 -15.12 17.98 -0.74
N PRO A 163 -15.00 18.60 0.44
CA PRO A 163 -16.17 18.92 1.26
C PRO A 163 -17.23 19.76 0.50
N TYR A 164 -16.86 20.38 -0.63
CA TYR A 164 -17.72 21.25 -1.43
C TYR A 164 -17.94 20.82 -2.90
N LEU A 165 -17.48 19.64 -3.37
CA LEU A 165 -17.88 19.13 -4.71
C LEU A 165 -19.26 18.45 -4.72
N GLY A 166 -20.01 18.56 -3.63
CA GLY A 166 -21.42 18.18 -3.59
C GLY A 166 -22.33 19.33 -4.04
N LEU A 167 -22.60 19.45 -5.34
CA LEU A 167 -23.78 20.22 -5.82
C LEU A 167 -25.09 19.41 -5.70
N ARG A 168 -25.00 18.11 -5.38
CA ARG A 168 -26.17 17.20 -5.32
C ARG A 168 -26.36 16.39 -4.02
N GLY A 169 -25.54 16.59 -2.98
CA GLY A 169 -25.83 16.08 -1.63
C GLY A 169 -26.34 14.63 -1.55
N LEU A 170 -25.70 13.69 -2.23
CA LEU A 170 -26.01 12.26 -2.11
C LEU A 170 -24.75 11.51 -1.66
N TYR A 171 -24.41 11.73 -0.39
CA TYR A 171 -23.78 10.76 0.49
C TYR A 171 -24.52 10.83 1.82
#